data_AF-A0A1Q5U803-F1
#
_entry.id   AF-A0A1Q5U803-F1
#
_cell.length_a   1.000
_cell.length_b   1.000
_cell.length_c   1.000
_cell.angle_alpha   90.00
_cell.angle_beta   90.00
_cell.angle_gamma   90.00
#
_symmetry.space_group_name_H-M   'P 1'
#
loop_
_entity.id
_entity.type
_entity.pdbx_description
1 polymer ?
#
loop_
_entity_poly.entity_id
_entity_poly.type
_entity_poly.pdbx_seq_one_letter_code
_entity_poly.pdbx_strand_id
1 'polypeptide(L)'
;MASQLHELSERPPRYITKEEAALINSENIDDLQIYRASLWAREKIEIIPLARELLAVEYELLSIDQRLAAKIAKYGPRTTLAGQKRSQHWCKEREWYAKMAAIPDGPFLRGMDLWRSTPKWYMHPVLVQDCAGRGGCCGRKCGCCLRRHDSSVTKLTAGHCTLECSCCEQVRDFELTSSQKKDMKELFDLRVDTWYSYRILLASSQGLTFEDLVEPLDLVEEGSDTGTEATEVTEGGYVSVSGKV
;
A
#
# COMPACT_ATOMS: atom_id res chain seq x y z
N MET A 1 15.18 -11.20 -9.35
CA MET A 1 14.58 -11.61 -8.06
C MET A 1 15.60 -12.18 -7.08
N ALA A 2 16.55 -13.03 -7.48
CA ALA A 2 17.61 -13.57 -6.59
C ALA A 2 18.49 -12.52 -5.88
N SER A 3 18.65 -11.31 -6.44
CA SER A 3 19.50 -10.26 -5.87
C SER A 3 18.85 -9.46 -4.72
N GLN A 4 17.51 -9.49 -4.57
CA GLN A 4 16.82 -8.71 -3.54
C GLN A 4 16.74 -9.44 -2.19
N LEU A 5 16.92 -10.77 -2.19
CA LEU A 5 16.97 -11.58 -0.97
C LEU A 5 18.29 -11.41 -0.19
N HIS A 6 19.34 -10.86 -0.83
CA HIS A 6 20.66 -10.74 -0.21
C HIS A 6 20.85 -9.47 0.64
N GLU A 7 20.02 -8.43 0.43
CA GLU A 7 20.17 -7.13 1.12
C GLU A 7 19.32 -6.97 2.39
N LEU A 8 18.57 -7.99 2.82
CA LEU A 8 17.83 -7.98 4.11
C LEU A 8 18.75 -8.22 5.34
N SER A 9 20.06 -7.94 5.22
CA SER A 9 21.13 -8.43 6.09
C SER A 9 21.82 -7.33 6.94
N GLU A 10 21.07 -6.52 7.69
CA GLU A 10 21.68 -5.70 8.77
C GLU A 10 21.05 -5.88 10.17
N ARG A 11 20.05 -6.76 10.31
CA ARG A 11 19.61 -7.29 11.61
C ARG A 11 19.58 -8.81 11.58
N PRO A 12 20.44 -9.52 12.32
CA PRO A 12 20.32 -10.97 12.42
C PRO A 12 18.99 -11.32 13.11
N PRO A 13 18.15 -12.21 12.55
CA PRO A 13 16.89 -12.59 13.16
C PRO A 13 17.20 -13.42 14.40
N ARG A 14 16.85 -12.94 15.60
CA ARG A 14 17.32 -13.61 16.81
C ARG A 14 16.69 -14.98 17.06
N TYR A 15 15.51 -15.31 16.51
CA TYR A 15 14.98 -16.69 16.48
C TYR A 15 13.99 -16.87 15.30
N ILE A 16 14.35 -17.70 14.31
CA ILE A 16 13.39 -18.29 13.35
C ILE A 16 13.24 -19.78 13.66
N THR A 17 12.07 -20.34 13.42
CA THR A 17 11.84 -21.79 13.62
C THR A 17 12.55 -22.59 12.52
N LYS A 18 12.72 -23.91 12.73
CA LYS A 18 13.29 -24.78 11.68
C LYS A 18 12.38 -24.82 10.45
N GLU A 19 11.07 -24.78 10.69
CA GLU A 19 10.05 -24.75 9.66
C GLU A 19 10.11 -23.44 8.87
N GLU A 20 10.25 -22.29 9.52
CA GLU A 20 10.43 -21.00 8.83
C GLU A 20 11.71 -21.00 7.99
N ALA A 21 12.82 -21.53 8.54
CA ALA A 21 14.08 -21.65 7.81
C ALA A 21 13.95 -22.55 6.58
N ALA A 22 13.20 -23.65 6.68
CA ALA A 22 12.93 -24.54 5.55
C ALA A 22 12.11 -23.84 4.46
N LEU A 23 11.08 -23.07 4.83
CA LEU A 23 10.25 -22.30 3.90
C LEU A 23 11.00 -21.14 3.24
N ILE A 24 11.90 -20.49 3.97
CA ILE A 24 12.81 -19.48 3.39
C ILE A 24 13.68 -20.13 2.29
N ASN A 25 14.21 -21.32 2.55
CA ASN A 25 15.07 -22.04 1.60
C ASN A 25 14.30 -22.61 0.41
N SER A 26 12.98 -22.84 0.53
CA SER A 26 12.16 -23.33 -0.58
C SER A 26 11.74 -22.23 -1.55
N GLU A 27 12.02 -20.95 -1.24
CA GLU A 27 11.60 -19.77 -2.01
C GLU A 27 10.08 -19.68 -2.24
N ASN A 28 9.28 -20.45 -1.49
CA ASN A 28 7.83 -20.36 -1.53
C ASN A 28 7.37 -19.23 -0.59
N ILE A 29 7.29 -18.02 -1.15
CA ILE A 29 6.91 -16.81 -0.40
C ILE A 29 5.50 -16.94 0.19
N ASP A 30 4.61 -17.63 -0.50
CA ASP A 30 3.22 -17.72 -0.10
C ASP A 30 3.06 -18.62 1.13
N ASP A 31 3.62 -19.83 1.09
CA ASP A 31 3.67 -20.73 2.24
C ASP A 31 4.39 -20.08 3.43
N LEU A 32 5.45 -19.31 3.16
CA LEU A 32 6.18 -18.57 4.19
C LEU A 32 5.32 -17.49 4.86
N GLN A 33 4.57 -16.70 4.09
CA GLN A 33 3.69 -15.66 4.64
C GLN A 33 2.52 -16.27 5.42
N ILE A 34 1.92 -17.33 4.90
CA ILE A 34 0.88 -18.10 5.61
C ILE A 34 1.42 -18.63 6.93
N TYR A 35 2.62 -19.22 6.91
CA TYR A 35 3.26 -19.74 8.10
C TYR A 35 3.51 -18.64 9.14
N ARG A 36 4.08 -17.50 8.74
CA ARG A 36 4.33 -16.34 9.62
C ARG A 36 3.03 -15.77 10.21
N ALA A 37 1.99 -15.64 9.41
CA ALA A 37 0.68 -15.21 9.87
C ALA A 37 0.10 -16.19 10.90
N SER A 38 0.29 -17.51 10.71
CA SER A 38 -0.14 -18.52 11.68
C SER A 38 0.61 -18.45 13.01
N LEU A 39 1.92 -18.12 12.99
CA LEU A 39 2.70 -17.91 14.21
C LEU A 39 2.23 -16.66 14.95
N TRP A 40 2.05 -15.56 14.23
CA TRP A 40 1.52 -14.31 14.79
C TRP A 40 0.14 -14.48 15.42
N ALA A 41 -0.76 -15.24 14.77
CA ALA A 41 -2.08 -15.53 15.34
C ALA A 41 -2.00 -16.31 16.67
N ARG A 42 -0.95 -17.11 16.87
CA ARG A 42 -0.70 -17.90 18.10
C ARG A 42 -0.03 -17.09 19.21
N GLU A 43 0.78 -16.08 18.87
CA GLU A 43 1.55 -15.26 19.83
C GLU A 43 0.73 -14.18 20.57
N LYS A 44 -0.59 -14.09 20.36
CA LYS A 44 -1.56 -13.19 21.02
C LYS A 44 -1.27 -11.66 20.95
N ILE A 45 -2.04 -11.03 20.05
CA ILE A 45 -2.90 -9.83 20.20
C ILE A 45 -2.26 -8.44 20.42
N GLU A 46 -1.12 -8.26 21.08
CA GLU A 46 -0.64 -6.87 21.35
C GLU A 46 -0.14 -6.12 20.10
N ILE A 47 0.29 -6.85 19.08
CA ILE A 47 0.75 -6.25 17.81
C ILE A 47 -0.43 -5.71 16.99
N ILE A 48 -1.64 -6.28 17.11
CA ILE A 48 -2.79 -5.88 16.27
C ILE A 48 -3.15 -4.40 16.48
N PRO A 49 -3.36 -3.91 17.71
CA PRO A 49 -3.60 -2.48 17.96
C PRO A 49 -2.46 -1.60 17.42
N LEU A 50 -1.21 -1.98 17.65
CA LEU A 50 -0.05 -1.21 17.21
C LEU A 50 0.05 -1.16 15.67
N ALA A 51 -0.18 -2.27 15.00
CA ALA A 51 -0.17 -2.36 13.55
C ALA A 51 -1.35 -1.58 12.93
N ARG A 52 -2.52 -1.60 13.56
CA ARG A 52 -3.67 -0.76 13.15
C ARG A 52 -3.36 0.72 13.30
N GLU A 53 -2.74 1.12 14.40
CA GLU A 53 -2.28 2.49 14.60
C GLU A 53 -1.24 2.90 13.55
N LEU A 54 -0.30 2.01 13.24
CA LEU A 54 0.68 2.22 12.17
C LEU A 54 -0.01 2.49 10.83
N LEU A 55 -0.96 1.64 10.41
CA LEU A 55 -1.68 1.83 9.14
C LEU A 55 -2.52 3.13 9.14
N ALA A 56 -3.08 3.51 10.28
CA ALA A 56 -3.80 4.78 10.40
C ALA A 56 -2.86 5.99 10.27
N VAL A 57 -1.65 5.91 10.83
CA VAL A 57 -0.59 6.92 10.66
C VAL A 57 -0.14 6.99 9.20
N GLU A 58 0.03 5.86 8.51
CA GLU A 58 0.36 5.81 7.08
C GLU A 58 -0.73 6.47 6.22
N TYR A 59 -2.00 6.21 6.52
CA TYR A 59 -3.12 6.87 5.83
C TYR A 59 -3.10 8.39 6.02
N GLU A 60 -2.80 8.87 7.24
CA GLU A 60 -2.68 10.30 7.52
C GLU A 60 -1.48 10.93 6.80
N LEU A 61 -0.33 10.24 6.77
CA LEU A 61 0.87 10.68 6.04
C LEU A 61 0.55 10.84 4.54
N LEU A 62 -0.14 9.85 3.96
CA LEU A 62 -0.57 9.85 2.57
C LEU A 62 -1.58 10.97 2.26
N SER A 63 -2.50 11.28 3.17
CA SER A 63 -3.41 12.43 3.06
C SER A 63 -2.64 13.76 3.09
N ILE A 64 -1.63 13.89 3.94
CA ILE A 64 -0.77 15.09 4.00
C ILE A 64 -0.02 15.26 2.68
N ASP A 65 0.56 14.19 2.14
CA ASP A 65 1.29 14.23 0.86
C ASP A 65 0.40 14.59 -0.32
N GLN A 66 -0.80 14.03 -0.40
CA GLN A 66 -1.77 14.37 -1.44
C GLN A 66 -2.17 15.84 -1.40
N ARG A 67 -2.39 16.38 -0.19
CA ARG A 67 -2.65 17.81 0.00
C ARG A 67 -1.42 18.66 -0.33
N LEU A 68 -0.23 18.25 0.06
CA LEU A 68 1.01 18.97 -0.24
C LEU A 68 1.20 19.07 -1.75
N ALA A 69 1.07 17.97 -2.48
CA ALA A 69 1.13 17.94 -3.94
C ALA A 69 0.11 18.90 -4.57
N ALA A 70 -1.14 18.89 -4.10
CA ALA A 70 -2.17 19.82 -4.58
C ALA A 70 -1.83 21.30 -4.29
N LYS A 71 -1.27 21.61 -3.11
CA LYS A 71 -0.85 22.99 -2.78
C LYS A 71 0.36 23.43 -3.60
N ILE A 72 1.33 22.55 -3.83
CA ILE A 72 2.49 22.83 -4.69
C ILE A 72 2.01 23.10 -6.12
N ALA A 73 1.13 22.25 -6.66
CA ALA A 73 0.59 22.43 -8.00
C ALA A 73 -0.18 23.75 -8.17
N LYS A 74 -0.95 24.17 -7.15
CA LYS A 74 -1.79 25.38 -7.23
C LYS A 74 -1.04 26.69 -6.93
N TYR A 75 -0.13 26.69 -5.96
CA TYR A 75 0.47 27.92 -5.44
C TYR A 75 2.00 27.95 -5.53
N GLY A 76 2.64 26.86 -5.95
CA GLY A 76 4.08 26.72 -5.99
C GLY A 76 4.70 26.19 -4.68
N PRO A 77 5.96 25.74 -4.73
CA PRO A 77 6.58 24.97 -3.64
C PRO A 77 6.98 25.80 -2.41
N ARG A 78 7.19 27.11 -2.56
CA ARG A 78 7.74 27.99 -1.50
C ARG A 78 6.68 28.79 -0.73
N THR A 79 5.43 28.36 -0.76
CA THR A 79 4.34 29.05 -0.04
C THR A 79 4.26 28.63 1.42
N THR A 80 3.70 29.51 2.26
CA THR A 80 3.42 29.21 3.67
C THR A 80 2.55 27.97 3.84
N LEU A 81 1.54 27.77 2.96
CA LEU A 81 0.67 26.59 2.98
C LEU A 81 1.45 25.30 2.69
N ALA A 82 2.36 25.31 1.70
CA ALA A 82 3.22 24.16 1.43
C ALA A 82 4.22 23.91 2.58
N GLY A 83 4.72 24.97 3.21
CA GLY A 83 5.57 24.90 4.40
C GLY A 83 4.87 24.25 5.60
N GLN A 84 3.63 24.64 5.88
CA GLN A 84 2.80 24.02 6.92
C GLN A 84 2.59 22.52 6.67
N LYS A 85 2.33 22.11 5.42
CA LYS A 85 2.14 20.70 5.08
C LYS A 85 3.43 19.88 5.19
N ARG A 86 4.58 20.43 4.82
CA ARG A 86 5.89 19.77 5.06
C ARG A 86 6.18 19.58 6.55
N SER A 87 5.85 20.57 7.38
CA SER A 87 5.98 20.44 8.84
C SER A 87 5.07 19.32 9.38
N GLN A 88 3.81 19.25 8.93
CA GLN A 88 2.89 18.18 9.28
C GLN A 88 3.41 16.79 8.85
N HIS A 89 3.92 16.68 7.62
CA HIS A 89 4.53 15.45 7.11
C HIS A 89 5.67 15.01 8.03
N TRP A 90 6.61 15.91 8.33
CA TRP A 90 7.76 15.61 9.18
C TRP A 90 7.37 15.13 10.58
N CYS A 91 6.34 15.72 11.20
CA CYS A 91 5.84 15.24 12.50
C CYS A 91 5.23 13.85 12.39
N LYS A 92 4.42 13.62 11.36
CA LYS A 92 3.71 12.35 11.15
C LYS A 92 4.66 11.21 10.78
N GLU A 93 5.71 11.50 10.03
CA GLU A 93 6.78 10.54 9.71
C GLU A 93 7.51 10.07 10.99
N ARG A 94 7.76 10.95 11.97
CA ARG A 94 8.34 10.56 13.27
C ARG A 94 7.41 9.69 14.09
N GLU A 95 6.11 10.00 14.05
CA GLU A 95 5.10 9.15 14.68
C GLU A 95 5.11 7.76 14.04
N TRP A 96 5.18 7.68 12.71
CA TRP A 96 5.33 6.42 11.98
C TRP A 96 6.58 5.65 12.45
N TYR A 97 7.74 6.31 12.49
CA TYR A 97 8.98 5.68 12.96
C TYR A 97 8.85 5.15 14.40
N ALA A 98 8.23 5.91 15.30
CA ALA A 98 8.01 5.49 16.67
C ALA A 98 7.09 4.26 16.77
N LYS A 99 6.03 4.20 15.95
CA LYS A 99 5.12 3.05 15.90
C LYS A 99 5.80 1.81 15.32
N MET A 100 6.55 1.97 14.22
CA MET A 100 7.35 0.88 13.65
C MET A 100 8.37 0.35 14.65
N ALA A 101 9.11 1.23 15.34
CA ALA A 101 10.12 0.83 16.31
C ALA A 101 9.54 0.13 17.55
N ALA A 102 8.25 0.34 17.84
CA ALA A 102 7.55 -0.34 18.92
C ALA A 102 7.07 -1.75 18.53
N ILE A 103 7.07 -2.11 17.24
CA ILE A 103 6.72 -3.46 16.79
C ILE A 103 7.89 -4.39 17.11
N PRO A 104 7.70 -5.44 17.92
CA PRO A 104 8.76 -6.38 18.24
C PRO A 104 9.28 -7.09 16.99
N ASP A 105 10.59 -7.35 16.95
CA ASP A 105 11.18 -8.24 15.96
C ASP A 105 10.51 -9.63 16.11
N GLY A 106 9.84 -10.09 15.06
CA GLY A 106 9.01 -11.31 15.12
C GLY A 106 8.42 -11.69 13.76
N PRO A 107 7.61 -12.76 13.70
CA PRO A 107 7.00 -13.25 12.46
C PRO A 107 6.20 -12.16 11.73
N PHE A 108 5.47 -11.32 12.48
CA PHE A 108 4.70 -10.21 11.92
C PHE A 108 5.58 -9.19 11.18
N LEU A 109 6.63 -8.68 11.84
CA LEU A 109 7.51 -7.67 11.25
C LEU A 109 8.26 -8.23 10.04
N ARG A 110 8.78 -9.47 10.13
CA ARG A 110 9.43 -10.14 8.99
C ARG A 110 8.48 -10.35 7.81
N GLY A 111 7.23 -10.72 8.08
CA GLY A 111 6.21 -10.85 7.04
C GLY A 111 5.86 -9.51 6.40
N MET A 112 5.77 -8.45 7.21
CA MET A 112 5.57 -7.08 6.73
C MET A 112 6.71 -6.58 5.87
N ASP A 113 7.95 -6.76 6.30
CA ASP A 113 9.13 -6.35 5.53
C ASP A 113 9.21 -7.11 4.21
N LEU A 114 8.98 -8.42 4.22
CA LEU A 114 8.95 -9.23 3.00
C LEU A 114 7.85 -8.76 2.05
N TRP A 115 6.61 -8.62 2.53
CA TRP A 115 5.49 -8.21 1.70
C TRP A 115 5.69 -6.81 1.11
N ARG A 116 6.16 -5.86 1.92
CA ARG A 116 6.35 -4.48 1.49
C ARG A 116 7.63 -4.27 0.67
N SER A 117 8.51 -5.27 0.60
CA SER A 117 9.62 -5.31 -0.36
C SER A 117 9.13 -5.58 -1.79
N THR A 118 7.95 -6.19 -1.95
CA THR A 118 7.33 -6.43 -3.26
C THR A 118 6.90 -5.09 -3.88
N PRO A 119 7.37 -4.76 -5.11
CA PRO A 119 6.88 -3.59 -5.83
C PRO A 119 5.37 -3.62 -5.93
N LYS A 120 4.72 -2.47 -5.72
CA LYS A 120 3.25 -2.34 -5.83
C LYS A 120 2.47 -3.27 -4.88
N TRP A 121 3.01 -3.68 -3.72
CA TRP A 121 2.26 -4.41 -2.68
C TRP A 121 0.89 -3.77 -2.38
N TYR A 122 0.80 -2.44 -2.48
CA TYR A 122 -0.43 -1.67 -2.27
C TYR A 122 -1.50 -1.89 -3.35
N MET A 123 -1.18 -2.56 -4.46
CA MET A 123 -2.12 -2.94 -5.52
C MET A 123 -2.79 -4.28 -5.28
N HIS A 124 -2.62 -4.87 -4.10
CA HIS A 124 -3.33 -6.08 -3.69
C HIS A 124 -4.87 -5.91 -3.85
N PRO A 125 -5.62 -6.94 -4.29
CA PRO A 125 -7.01 -6.80 -4.75
C PRO A 125 -7.94 -6.35 -3.63
N VAL A 126 -7.68 -6.80 -2.39
CA VAL A 126 -8.42 -6.32 -1.21
C VAL A 126 -8.27 -4.80 -1.03
N LEU A 127 -7.07 -4.26 -1.23
CA LEU A 127 -6.79 -2.83 -1.08
C LEU A 127 -7.38 -2.05 -2.26
N VAL A 128 -7.30 -2.60 -3.47
CA VAL A 128 -7.91 -2.03 -4.68
C VAL A 128 -9.43 -1.96 -4.54
N GLN A 129 -10.05 -3.04 -4.10
CA GLN A 129 -11.50 -3.13 -3.86
C GLN A 129 -11.92 -2.18 -2.75
N ASP A 130 -11.16 -2.10 -1.66
CA ASP A 130 -11.41 -1.16 -0.58
C ASP A 130 -11.35 0.29 -1.07
N CYS A 131 -10.29 0.65 -1.82
CA CYS A 131 -10.18 1.97 -2.43
C CYS A 131 -11.38 2.28 -3.34
N ALA A 132 -11.79 1.33 -4.19
CA ALA A 132 -12.96 1.49 -5.04
C ALA A 132 -14.26 1.67 -4.24
N GLY A 133 -14.47 0.86 -3.20
CA GLY A 133 -15.64 0.90 -2.33
C GLY A 133 -15.78 2.20 -1.54
N ARG A 134 -14.65 2.83 -1.19
CA ARG A 134 -14.62 4.18 -0.57
C ARG A 134 -14.80 5.32 -1.59
N GLY A 135 -15.09 5.01 -2.86
CA GLY A 135 -15.23 5.99 -3.95
C GLY A 135 -13.89 6.51 -4.51
N GLY A 136 -12.80 5.80 -4.24
CA GLY A 136 -11.45 6.11 -4.68
C GLY A 136 -11.17 5.79 -6.15
N CYS A 137 -9.94 6.09 -6.58
CA CYS A 137 -9.52 6.03 -7.98
C CYS A 137 -9.39 4.61 -8.54
N CYS A 138 -9.28 3.59 -7.69
CA CYS A 138 -9.26 2.19 -8.13
C CYS A 138 -10.59 1.73 -8.73
N GLY A 139 -11.72 2.36 -8.38
CA GLY A 139 -12.99 2.13 -9.05
C GLY A 139 -13.07 2.79 -10.44
N ARG A 140 -11.97 3.37 -10.93
CA ARG A 140 -11.90 4.17 -12.16
C ARG A 140 -10.72 3.71 -13.03
N LYS A 141 -10.76 4.06 -14.31
CA LYS A 141 -9.69 3.76 -15.29
C LYS A 141 -8.56 4.79 -15.32
N CYS A 142 -8.43 5.68 -14.33
CA CYS A 142 -7.43 6.77 -14.37
C CYS A 142 -5.98 6.32 -14.09
N GLY A 143 -5.78 5.10 -13.55
CA GLY A 143 -4.47 4.50 -13.34
C GLY A 143 -3.54 5.26 -12.37
N CYS A 144 -4.06 6.21 -11.59
CA CYS A 144 -3.22 7.05 -10.73
C CYS A 144 -2.66 6.31 -9.51
N CYS A 145 -3.35 5.25 -9.04
CA CYS A 145 -2.84 4.43 -7.94
C CYS A 145 -1.66 3.58 -8.39
N LEU A 146 -1.72 2.99 -9.59
CA LEU A 146 -0.63 2.20 -10.15
C LEU A 146 0.68 3.00 -10.25
N ARG A 147 0.59 4.25 -10.72
CA ARG A 147 1.73 5.17 -10.91
C ARG A 147 2.16 5.92 -9.63
N ARG A 148 1.55 5.61 -8.48
CA ARG A 148 1.73 6.43 -7.28
C ARG A 148 3.12 6.32 -6.68
N HIS A 149 3.73 5.14 -6.75
CA HIS A 149 5.10 4.90 -6.30
C HIS A 149 6.10 5.90 -6.93
N ASP A 150 5.88 6.30 -8.19
CA ASP A 150 6.77 7.23 -8.90
C ASP A 150 6.52 8.70 -8.51
N SER A 151 5.37 8.97 -7.90
CA SER A 151 4.91 10.33 -7.54
C SER A 151 5.00 10.63 -6.04
N SER A 152 5.26 9.61 -5.21
CA SER A 152 5.36 9.77 -3.76
C SER A 152 6.64 10.52 -3.41
N VAL A 153 6.52 11.54 -2.56
CA VAL A 153 7.68 12.30 -2.06
C VAL A 153 8.56 11.39 -1.20
N THR A 154 7.99 10.35 -0.59
CA THR A 154 8.69 9.37 0.23
C THR A 154 8.22 7.95 -0.10
N LYS A 155 9.08 6.95 0.12
CA LYS A 155 8.70 5.52 -0.02
C LYS A 155 7.59 5.11 0.96
N LEU A 156 7.38 5.89 2.02
CA LEU A 156 6.37 5.65 3.06
C LEU A 156 4.93 5.95 2.58
N THR A 157 4.77 6.67 1.47
CA THR A 157 3.45 7.08 0.94
C THR A 157 3.05 6.34 -0.34
N ALA A 158 3.64 5.18 -0.58
CA ALA A 158 3.11 4.20 -1.52
C ALA A 158 1.79 3.63 -0.99
N GLY A 159 0.69 3.77 -1.74
CA GLY A 159 -0.64 3.41 -1.25
C GLY A 159 -1.78 3.85 -2.17
N HIS A 160 -3.03 3.70 -1.73
CA HIS A 160 -4.20 4.18 -2.48
C HIS A 160 -4.56 5.64 -2.19
N CYS A 161 -5.40 6.24 -3.05
CA CYS A 161 -5.84 7.61 -2.79
C CYS A 161 -6.63 7.70 -1.47
N THR A 162 -6.43 8.79 -0.72
CA THR A 162 -7.34 9.14 0.38
C THR A 162 -8.51 9.94 -0.17
N LEU A 163 -9.48 10.26 0.68
CA LEU A 163 -10.61 11.15 0.36
C LEU A 163 -10.18 12.51 -0.21
N GLU A 164 -8.92 12.90 0.01
CA GLU A 164 -8.34 14.22 -0.32
C GLU A 164 -7.42 14.19 -1.53
N CYS A 165 -7.43 13.10 -2.27
CA CYS A 165 -6.81 13.09 -3.59
C CYS A 165 -7.57 14.04 -4.51
N SER A 166 -6.83 14.94 -5.18
CA SER A 166 -7.40 15.91 -6.13
C SER A 166 -8.19 15.26 -7.27
N CYS A 167 -7.77 14.08 -7.75
CA CYS A 167 -8.52 13.33 -8.75
C CYS A 167 -9.88 12.84 -8.21
N CYS A 168 -9.92 12.34 -6.98
CA CYS A 168 -11.18 11.96 -6.33
C CYS A 168 -12.09 13.17 -6.11
N GLU A 169 -11.51 14.31 -5.73
CA GLU A 169 -12.25 15.56 -5.51
C GLU A 169 -12.87 16.10 -6.80
N GLN A 170 -12.11 16.11 -7.90
CA GLN A 170 -12.59 16.52 -9.21
C GLN A 170 -13.75 15.65 -9.71
N VAL A 171 -13.64 14.33 -9.56
CA VAL A 171 -14.72 13.41 -9.99
C VAL A 171 -15.96 13.56 -9.12
N ARG A 172 -15.78 13.82 -7.83
CA ARG A 172 -16.89 14.05 -6.91
C ARG A 172 -17.65 15.35 -7.20
N ASP A 173 -16.98 16.32 -7.83
CA ASP A 173 -17.50 17.65 -8.17
C ASP A 173 -17.97 18.47 -6.96
N PHE A 174 -17.47 18.13 -5.76
CA PHE A 174 -17.63 18.94 -4.56
C PHE A 174 -16.52 18.65 -3.54
N GLU A 175 -16.19 19.67 -2.76
CA GLU A 175 -15.31 19.54 -1.61
C GLU A 175 -16.11 19.02 -0.40
N LEU A 176 -15.59 18.01 0.30
CA LEU A 176 -16.14 17.59 1.58
C LEU A 176 -15.90 18.68 2.64
N THR A 177 -16.95 19.05 3.36
CA THR A 177 -16.83 19.88 4.55
C THR A 177 -15.95 19.21 5.62
N SER A 178 -15.45 19.99 6.58
CA SER A 178 -14.67 19.45 7.69
C SER A 178 -15.42 18.37 8.48
N SER A 179 -16.75 18.51 8.65
CA SER A 179 -17.60 17.50 9.29
C SER A 179 -17.65 16.23 8.46
N GLN A 180 -17.97 16.31 7.17
CA GLN A 180 -18.03 15.12 6.31
C GLN A 180 -16.67 14.41 6.22
N LYS A 181 -15.55 15.15 6.18
CA LYS A 181 -14.20 14.57 6.22
C LYS A 181 -13.95 13.80 7.52
N LYS A 182 -14.51 14.25 8.64
CA LYS A 182 -14.44 13.56 9.93
C LYS A 182 -15.32 12.31 9.91
N ASP A 183 -16.58 12.42 9.51
CA ASP A 183 -17.52 11.30 9.45
C ASP A 183 -16.98 10.16 8.58
N MET A 184 -16.43 10.49 7.40
CA MET A 184 -15.83 9.49 6.51
C MET A 184 -14.56 8.86 7.10
N LYS A 185 -13.78 9.58 7.90
CA LYS A 185 -12.62 9.00 8.59
C LYS A 185 -13.04 8.04 9.69
N GLU A 186 -14.10 8.35 10.41
CA GLU A 186 -14.65 7.50 11.47
C GLU A 186 -15.25 6.21 10.92
N LEU A 187 -15.97 6.29 9.79
CA LEU A 187 -16.53 5.12 9.09
C LEU A 187 -15.47 4.09 8.69
N PHE A 188 -14.27 4.55 8.38
CA PHE A 188 -13.18 3.73 7.84
C PHE A 188 -11.96 3.71 8.77
N ASP A 189 -12.14 4.00 10.06
CA ASP A 189 -11.05 4.07 11.02
C ASP A 189 -10.45 2.68 11.29
N LEU A 190 -9.19 2.51 10.88
CA LEU A 190 -8.46 1.26 11.05
C LEU A 190 -8.14 0.94 12.52
N ARG A 191 -8.25 1.92 13.42
CA ARG A 191 -8.03 1.74 14.86
C ARG A 191 -9.18 1.01 15.55
N VAL A 192 -10.38 1.04 14.96
CA VAL A 192 -11.54 0.37 15.52
C VAL A 192 -11.45 -1.13 15.22
N ASP A 193 -11.60 -1.95 16.24
CA ASP A 193 -11.56 -3.41 16.11
C ASP A 193 -12.81 -3.92 15.37
N THR A 194 -12.67 -4.07 14.06
CA THR A 194 -13.72 -4.53 13.16
C THR A 194 -13.15 -5.55 12.20
N TRP A 195 -14.04 -6.32 11.58
CA TRP A 195 -13.67 -7.22 10.50
C TRP A 195 -12.99 -6.49 9.35
N TYR A 196 -13.51 -5.31 9.06
CA TYR A 196 -12.98 -4.42 8.05
C TYR A 196 -11.52 -4.02 8.37
N SER A 197 -11.23 -3.52 9.58
CA SER A 197 -9.86 -3.11 9.92
C SER A 197 -8.88 -4.28 9.95
N TYR A 198 -9.35 -5.47 10.36
CA TYR A 198 -8.54 -6.69 10.32
C TYR A 198 -8.23 -7.14 8.88
N ARG A 199 -9.22 -7.09 7.98
CA ARG A 199 -9.04 -7.40 6.56
C ARG A 199 -8.03 -6.46 5.88
N ILE A 200 -8.11 -5.16 6.16
CA ILE A 200 -7.13 -4.18 5.64
C ILE A 200 -5.75 -4.41 6.24
N LEU A 201 -5.67 -4.77 7.52
CA LEU A 201 -4.41 -5.10 8.18
C LEU A 201 -3.71 -6.28 7.49
N LEU A 202 -4.40 -7.40 7.29
CA LEU A 202 -3.84 -8.59 6.64
C LEU A 202 -3.30 -8.28 5.24
N ALA A 203 -4.11 -7.62 4.40
CA ALA A 203 -3.71 -7.29 3.04
C ALA A 203 -2.54 -6.29 3.00
N SER A 204 -2.53 -5.28 3.89
CA SER A 204 -1.50 -4.24 3.90
C SER A 204 -0.18 -4.67 4.53
N SER A 205 -0.23 -5.64 5.46
CA SER A 205 0.94 -6.10 6.20
C SER A 205 1.48 -7.43 5.71
N GLN A 206 0.64 -8.39 5.33
CA GLN A 206 1.10 -9.74 4.98
C GLN A 206 0.78 -10.15 3.55
N GLY A 207 0.03 -9.34 2.80
CA GLY A 207 -0.45 -9.70 1.46
C GLY A 207 -1.47 -10.82 1.46
N LEU A 208 -2.13 -11.07 2.60
CA LEU A 208 -3.08 -12.16 2.75
C LEU A 208 -4.53 -11.66 2.64
N THR A 209 -5.43 -12.53 2.17
CA THR A 209 -6.87 -12.32 2.29
C THR A 209 -7.44 -13.04 3.51
N PHE A 210 -8.62 -12.61 3.95
CA PHE A 210 -9.26 -13.17 5.12
C PHE A 210 -9.91 -14.55 4.85
N GLU A 211 -10.51 -14.72 3.67
CA GLU A 211 -11.40 -15.86 3.37
C GLU A 211 -10.64 -17.02 2.73
N ASP A 212 -9.56 -16.73 2.02
CA ASP A 212 -8.69 -17.70 1.40
C ASP A 212 -7.24 -17.27 1.63
N LEU A 213 -6.41 -18.17 2.16
CA LEU A 213 -4.95 -18.02 2.19
C LEU A 213 -4.42 -18.23 0.75
N VAL A 214 -4.92 -17.44 -0.20
CA VAL A 214 -4.46 -17.42 -1.60
C VAL A 214 -3.06 -16.83 -1.63
N GLU A 215 -2.25 -17.35 -2.53
CA GLU A 215 -0.88 -16.94 -2.86
C GLU A 215 -0.74 -15.39 -2.88
N PRO A 216 -0.17 -14.76 -1.83
CA PRO A 216 -0.03 -13.30 -1.72
C PRO A 216 0.51 -12.58 -2.96
N LEU A 217 1.45 -13.19 -3.68
CA LEU A 217 2.07 -12.58 -4.86
C LEU A 217 1.17 -12.61 -6.09
N ASP A 218 0.41 -13.69 -6.29
CA ASP A 218 -0.54 -13.85 -7.40
C ASP A 218 -1.68 -12.83 -7.36
N LEU A 219 -1.90 -12.25 -6.19
CA LEU A 219 -2.91 -11.22 -5.98
C LEU A 219 -2.46 -9.84 -6.48
N VAL A 220 -1.16 -9.58 -6.65
CA VAL A 220 -0.72 -8.27 -7.14
C VAL A 220 -0.94 -8.21 -8.65
N GLU A 221 -1.96 -7.47 -9.09
CA GLU A 221 -2.13 -7.18 -10.51
C GLU A 221 -0.92 -6.37 -11.01
N GLU A 222 -0.06 -7.02 -11.81
CA GLU A 222 0.84 -6.30 -12.70
C GLU A 222 -0.03 -5.57 -13.70
N GLY A 223 -0.26 -4.27 -13.45
CA GLY A 223 -1.03 -3.43 -14.36
C GLY A 223 -0.47 -3.59 -15.77
N SER A 224 -1.22 -4.29 -16.62
CA SER A 224 -0.90 -4.45 -18.02
C SER A 224 -0.79 -3.05 -18.60
N ASP A 225 0.40 -2.66 -19.03
CA ASP A 225 0.63 -1.45 -19.79
C ASP A 225 0.09 -1.69 -21.21
N THR A 226 -1.23 -1.91 -21.30
CA THR A 226 -1.92 -1.88 -22.58
C THR A 226 -2.13 -0.42 -22.90
N GLY A 227 -1.04 0.19 -23.39
CA GLY A 227 -1.13 1.34 -24.28
C GLY A 227 -2.13 0.99 -25.36
N THR A 228 -3.38 1.39 -25.16
CA THR A 228 -4.37 1.41 -26.21
C THR A 228 -4.01 2.62 -27.06
N GLU A 229 -3.05 2.40 -27.96
CA GLU A 229 -2.94 3.21 -29.17
C GLU A 229 -4.33 3.27 -29.79
N ALA A 230 -4.82 4.49 -29.94
CA ALA A 230 -5.99 4.75 -30.75
C ALA A 230 -5.68 4.24 -32.17
N THR A 231 -6.28 3.12 -32.55
CA THR A 231 -6.25 2.64 -33.93
C THR A 231 -7.05 3.61 -34.78
N GLU A 232 -6.37 4.52 -35.47
CA GLU A 232 -6.85 5.05 -36.74
C GLU A 232 -6.93 3.88 -37.73
N VAL A 233 -8.15 3.54 -38.12
CA VAL A 233 -8.42 2.62 -39.22
C VAL A 233 -8.02 3.32 -40.51
N THR A 234 -6.97 2.84 -41.17
CA THR A 234 -6.76 3.10 -42.59
C THR A 234 -6.76 1.80 -43.38
N GLU A 235 -7.46 1.84 -44.50
CA GLU A 235 -7.75 0.72 -45.39
C GLU A 235 -6.47 0.19 -46.05
N GLY A 236 -6.25 -1.12 -45.96
CA GLY A 236 -5.19 -1.81 -46.70
C GLY A 236 -4.50 -2.86 -45.84
N GLY A 237 -5.01 -4.09 -45.90
CA GLY A 237 -4.46 -5.22 -45.15
C GLY A 237 -2.98 -5.54 -45.44
N TYR A 238 -2.43 -6.34 -44.53
CA TYR A 238 -1.07 -6.91 -44.42
C TYR A 238 -0.11 -6.16 -43.47
N VAL A 239 0.30 -6.86 -42.39
CA VAL A 239 1.49 -6.54 -41.58
C VAL A 239 2.38 -7.78 -41.52
N SER A 240 3.64 -7.60 -41.90
CA SER A 240 4.72 -8.60 -41.85
C SER A 240 5.23 -8.81 -40.43
N VAL A 241 5.34 -10.07 -40.01
CA VAL A 241 6.03 -10.47 -38.78
C VAL A 241 7.53 -10.62 -39.09
N SER A 242 8.38 -9.87 -38.40
CA SER A 242 9.81 -10.17 -38.33
C SER A 242 10.23 -10.33 -36.87
N GLY A 243 10.20 -11.59 -36.42
CA GLY A 243 10.92 -12.04 -35.24
C GLY A 243 12.25 -12.67 -35.66
N LYS A 244 13.30 -12.41 -34.89
CA LYS A 244 14.60 -13.11 -34.85
C LYS A 244 15.28 -12.71 -33.53
N VAL A 245 15.84 -13.59 -32.69
CA VAL A 245 15.85 -15.06 -32.52
C VAL A 245 15.95 -15.28 -31.01
#